data_AF-A0A9Q0ZPX4-F1
#
_entry.id   AF-A0A9Q0ZPX4-F1
#
_cell.length_a   1.000
_cell.length_b   1.000
_cell.length_c   1.000
_cell.angle_alpha   90.00
_cell.angle_beta   90.00
_cell.angle_gamma   90.00
#
_symmetry.space_group_name_H-M   'P 1'
#
loop_
_entity.id
_entity.type
_entity.pdbx_description
1 polymer ?
#
loop_
_entity_poly.entity_id
_entity_poly.type
_entity_poly.pdbx_seq_one_letter_code
_entity_poly.pdbx_strand_id
1 'polypeptide(L)'
;MDRRRQLAQLGLATGVYKTLVKYLVGVPQVLLDFIRQINDDDGPMEEQRQRYGPPLYSLTVMVLLIRLFISLAWGRFEAKKLTRDQVAVLEQAVDVYTNELERFLSFISEVFANSPFFISAEAVGALEARNNDDYKEVNIPAGKTHEVSLSVESVNSYIAWDFSLTQGKMNMDIGFSVECTDPSGQKALILPYRRYESDQGNFSTCISGNYKFIWDNSYSAFFKKVLRYKVDCIPPVVEPVQSAGETDA
;
A
#
# COMPACT_ATOMS: atom_id res chain seq x y z
N MET A 1 12.54 6.48 -11.66
CA MET A 1 11.68 5.74 -12.61
C MET A 1 11.26 4.40 -12.01
N ASP A 2 12.19 3.59 -11.49
CA ASP A 2 11.90 2.23 -10.99
C ASP A 2 10.95 2.16 -9.79
N ARG A 3 11.06 3.11 -8.84
CA ARG A 3 10.15 3.17 -7.68
C ARG A 3 8.69 3.51 -8.09
N ARG A 4 8.49 4.27 -9.18
CA ARG A 4 7.16 4.57 -9.74
C ARG A 4 6.61 3.41 -10.55
N ARG A 5 7.47 2.69 -11.30
CA ARG A 5 7.12 1.39 -11.90
C ARG A 5 6.72 0.35 -10.86
N GLN A 6 7.41 0.28 -9.72
CA GLN A 6 7.06 -0.60 -8.61
C GLN A 6 5.70 -0.25 -8.00
N LEU A 7 5.39 1.05 -7.84
CA LEU A 7 4.08 1.52 -7.36
C LEU A 7 2.94 1.28 -8.37
N ALA A 8 3.20 1.49 -9.66
CA ALA A 8 2.28 1.14 -10.74
C ALA A 8 2.09 -0.38 -10.85
N GLN A 9 3.13 -1.19 -10.59
CA GLN A 9 3.05 -2.65 -10.49
C GLN A 9 2.26 -3.12 -9.26
N LEU A 10 2.36 -2.40 -8.14
CA LEU A 10 1.50 -2.57 -6.96
C LEU A 10 0.03 -2.21 -7.26
N GLY A 11 -0.24 -1.16 -8.05
CA GLY A 11 -1.58 -0.82 -8.55
C GLY A 11 -2.09 -1.76 -9.66
N LEU A 12 -1.18 -2.39 -10.40
CA LEU A 12 -1.48 -3.42 -11.39
C LEU A 12 -1.77 -4.78 -10.78
N ALA A 13 -1.64 -4.95 -9.44
CA ALA A 13 -1.79 -6.20 -8.71
C ALA A 13 -2.68 -7.16 -9.51
N THR A 14 -2.05 -8.06 -10.25
CA THR A 14 -2.76 -8.90 -11.21
C THR A 14 -2.78 -10.28 -10.62
N GLY A 15 -3.95 -10.88 -10.67
CA GLY A 15 -4.20 -12.16 -10.04
C GLY A 15 -4.17 -12.12 -8.51
N VAL A 16 -3.42 -13.06 -7.94
CA VAL A 16 -3.53 -13.45 -6.53
C VAL A 16 -3.21 -12.31 -5.55
N TYR A 17 -2.24 -11.44 -5.84
CA TYR A 17 -1.82 -10.37 -4.92
C TYR A 17 -2.90 -9.30 -4.69
N LYS A 18 -3.69 -8.97 -5.71
CA LYS A 18 -4.82 -8.03 -5.60
C LYS A 18 -5.94 -8.60 -4.75
N THR A 19 -6.21 -9.87 -4.96
CA THR A 19 -7.17 -10.62 -4.17
C THR A 19 -6.71 -10.64 -2.71
N LEU A 20 -5.44 -10.92 -2.43
CA LEU A 20 -4.93 -10.85 -1.05
C LEU A 20 -5.04 -9.48 -0.39
N VAL A 21 -4.69 -8.41 -1.09
CA VAL A 21 -4.77 -7.05 -0.53
C VAL A 21 -6.24 -6.66 -0.28
N LYS A 22 -7.16 -7.06 -1.17
CA LYS A 22 -8.60 -6.86 -1.00
C LYS A 22 -9.16 -7.68 0.16
N TYR A 23 -8.77 -8.94 0.30
CA TYR A 23 -9.33 -9.87 1.28
C TYR A 23 -8.67 -9.76 2.66
N LEU A 24 -7.34 -9.60 2.77
CA LEU A 24 -6.65 -9.52 4.06
C LEU A 24 -6.55 -8.10 4.61
N VAL A 25 -6.30 -7.11 3.76
CA VAL A 25 -6.04 -5.73 4.19
C VAL A 25 -7.31 -4.87 4.06
N GLY A 26 -8.38 -5.44 3.50
CA GLY A 26 -9.67 -4.77 3.37
C GLY A 26 -9.64 -3.55 2.43
N VAL A 27 -8.62 -3.43 1.58
CA VAL A 27 -8.48 -2.27 0.69
C VAL A 27 -9.53 -2.36 -0.43
N PRO A 28 -10.47 -1.41 -0.52
CA PRO A 28 -11.47 -1.40 -1.57
C PRO A 28 -10.83 -1.37 -2.96
N GLN A 29 -11.42 -2.13 -3.87
CA GLN A 29 -10.99 -2.21 -5.28
C GLN A 29 -10.85 -0.82 -5.92
N VAL A 30 -11.76 0.09 -5.56
CA VAL A 30 -11.78 1.49 -6.00
C VAL A 30 -10.49 2.23 -5.62
N LEU A 31 -9.88 1.96 -4.45
CA LEU A 31 -8.62 2.60 -4.05
C LEU A 31 -7.42 2.08 -4.84
N LEU A 32 -7.40 0.79 -5.21
CA LEU A 32 -6.35 0.23 -6.05
C LEU A 32 -6.44 0.76 -7.49
N ASP A 33 -7.65 0.83 -8.03
CA ASP A 33 -7.91 1.38 -9.37
C ASP A 33 -7.60 2.89 -9.40
N PHE A 34 -7.88 3.60 -8.32
CA PHE A 34 -7.50 4.99 -8.12
C PHE A 34 -5.99 5.21 -8.09
N ILE A 35 -5.23 4.39 -7.33
CA ILE A 35 -3.76 4.47 -7.30
C ILE A 35 -3.17 4.20 -8.69
N ARG A 36 -3.76 3.27 -9.44
CA ARG A 36 -3.37 2.99 -10.82
C ARG A 36 -3.63 4.18 -11.73
N GLN A 37 -4.82 4.77 -11.67
CA GLN A 37 -5.21 5.91 -12.50
C GLN A 37 -4.38 7.17 -12.17
N ILE A 38 -4.04 7.38 -10.90
CA ILE A 38 -3.20 8.50 -10.46
C ILE A 38 -1.76 8.37 -10.97
N ASN A 39 -1.22 7.16 -11.08
CA ASN A 39 0.14 6.91 -11.55
C ASN A 39 0.23 6.61 -13.05
N ASP A 40 -0.85 6.80 -13.79
CA ASP A 40 -0.85 6.70 -15.25
C ASP A 40 0.01 7.82 -15.85
N ASP A 41 0.74 7.52 -16.92
CA ASP A 41 1.58 8.48 -17.64
C ASP A 41 0.72 9.56 -18.33
N ASP A 42 -0.55 9.27 -18.61
CA ASP A 42 -1.57 10.24 -19.05
C ASP A 42 -2.58 10.58 -17.93
N GLY A 43 -2.22 10.27 -16.69
CA GLY A 43 -3.09 10.42 -15.51
C GLY A 43 -3.24 11.86 -15.04
N PRO A 44 -4.21 12.12 -14.13
CA PRO A 44 -4.49 13.46 -13.61
C PRO A 44 -3.27 14.09 -12.92
N MET A 45 -2.35 13.29 -12.37
CA MET A 45 -1.09 13.79 -11.82
C MET A 45 -0.13 14.33 -12.88
N GLU A 46 -0.01 13.65 -14.04
CA GLU A 46 0.85 14.11 -15.11
C GLU A 46 0.22 15.32 -15.83
N GLU A 47 -1.11 15.34 -15.98
CA GLU A 47 -1.84 16.52 -16.45
C GLU A 47 -1.57 17.74 -15.54
N GLN A 48 -1.69 17.57 -14.21
CA GLN A 48 -1.37 18.64 -13.26
C GLN A 48 0.11 19.05 -13.32
N ARG A 49 1.03 18.10 -13.51
CA ARG A 49 2.46 18.39 -13.67
C ARG A 49 2.74 19.18 -14.95
N GLN A 50 2.13 18.82 -16.07
CA GLN A 50 2.26 19.56 -17.32
C GLN A 50 1.63 20.95 -17.23
N ARG A 51 0.49 21.06 -16.54
CA ARG A 51 -0.26 22.31 -16.41
C ARG A 51 0.37 23.30 -15.43
N TYR A 52 0.91 22.83 -14.31
CA TYR A 52 1.39 23.67 -13.21
C TYR A 52 2.90 23.60 -12.97
N GLY A 53 3.58 22.59 -13.52
CA GLY A 53 5.03 22.46 -13.44
C GLY A 53 5.82 23.56 -14.16
N PRO A 54 5.48 23.96 -15.41
CA PRO A 54 6.27 24.94 -16.15
C PRO A 54 6.43 26.31 -15.46
N PRO A 55 5.37 26.90 -14.84
CA PRO A 55 5.52 28.10 -14.01
C PRO A 55 6.51 27.90 -12.84
N LEU A 56 6.40 26.79 -12.12
CA LEU A 56 7.29 26.48 -10.99
C LEU A 56 8.74 26.26 -11.45
N TYR A 57 8.97 25.59 -12.57
CA TYR A 57 10.30 25.41 -13.14
C TYR A 57 10.94 26.75 -13.52
N SER A 58 10.16 27.64 -14.12
CA SER A 58 10.61 28.99 -14.48
C SER A 58 11.01 29.81 -13.24
N LEU A 59 10.19 29.75 -12.18
CA LEU A 59 10.52 30.38 -10.88
C LEU A 59 11.77 29.77 -10.25
N THR A 60 11.92 28.45 -10.32
CA THR A 60 13.11 27.75 -9.80
C THR A 60 14.37 28.17 -10.55
N VAL A 61 14.31 28.29 -11.88
CA VAL A 61 15.43 28.81 -12.68
C VAL A 61 15.75 30.25 -12.28
N MET A 62 14.73 31.09 -12.11
CA MET A 62 14.90 32.50 -11.73
C MET A 62 15.61 32.66 -10.38
N VAL A 63 15.20 31.93 -9.34
CA VAL A 63 15.85 32.03 -8.02
C VAL A 63 17.28 31.48 -8.05
N LEU A 64 17.56 30.45 -8.86
CA LEU A 64 18.92 29.95 -9.06
C LEU A 64 19.81 30.98 -9.75
N LEU A 65 19.29 31.70 -10.75
CA LEU A 65 20.02 32.78 -11.41
C LEU A 65 20.27 33.97 -10.47
N ILE A 66 19.29 34.37 -9.67
CA ILE A 66 19.44 35.40 -8.63
C ILE A 66 20.53 34.99 -7.64
N ARG A 67 20.47 33.75 -7.13
CA ARG A 67 21.45 33.22 -6.19
C ARG A 67 22.86 33.16 -6.80
N LEU A 68 22.97 32.70 -8.04
CA LEU A 68 24.24 32.65 -8.77
C LEU A 68 24.82 34.05 -8.94
N PHE A 69 23.99 35.02 -9.34
CA PHE A 69 24.39 36.42 -9.51
C PHE A 69 24.94 36.99 -8.20
N ILE A 70 24.22 36.85 -7.09
CA ILE A 70 24.65 37.30 -5.76
C ILE A 70 25.96 36.62 -5.37
N SER A 71 26.09 35.30 -5.59
CA SER A 71 27.30 34.55 -5.24
C SER A 71 28.53 35.06 -6.01
N LEU A 72 28.37 35.34 -7.32
CA LEU A 72 29.44 35.86 -8.17
C LEU A 72 29.79 37.32 -7.83
N ALA A 73 28.78 38.14 -7.53
CA ALA A 73 28.96 39.53 -7.11
C ALA A 73 29.71 39.61 -5.77
N TRP A 74 29.35 38.75 -4.81
CA TRP A 74 30.03 38.63 -3.53
C TRP A 74 31.50 38.20 -3.70
N GLY A 75 31.75 37.16 -4.49
CA GLY A 75 33.11 36.66 -4.73
C GLY A 75 34.04 37.65 -5.46
N ARG A 76 33.48 38.67 -6.12
CA ARG A 76 34.24 39.73 -6.82
C ARG A 76 34.11 41.10 -6.18
N PHE A 77 33.53 41.20 -4.98
CA PHE A 77 33.15 42.48 -4.39
C PHE A 77 34.33 43.46 -4.26
N GLU A 78 35.49 42.98 -3.83
CA GLU A 78 36.72 43.76 -3.72
C GLU A 78 37.30 44.19 -5.07
N ALA A 79 37.09 43.37 -6.12
CA ALA A 79 37.63 43.62 -7.46
C ALA A 79 36.71 44.52 -8.32
N LYS A 80 35.39 44.40 -8.16
CA LYS A 80 34.39 45.16 -8.90
C LYS A 80 33.08 45.23 -8.13
N LYS A 81 32.70 46.45 -7.74
CA LYS A 81 31.40 46.73 -7.14
C LYS A 81 30.29 46.69 -8.20
N LEU A 82 29.08 46.33 -7.77
CA LEU A 82 27.89 46.37 -8.61
C LEU A 82 27.55 47.81 -8.99
N THR A 83 27.11 48.02 -10.23
CA THR A 83 26.59 49.31 -10.65
C THR A 83 25.16 49.50 -10.16
N ARG A 84 24.69 50.76 -10.11
CA ARG A 84 23.31 51.08 -9.71
C ARG A 84 22.28 50.35 -10.58
N ASP A 85 22.51 50.27 -11.89
CA ASP A 85 21.62 49.56 -12.81
C ASP A 85 21.58 48.06 -12.54
N GLN A 86 22.72 47.45 -12.20
CA GLN A 86 22.78 46.03 -11.84
C GLN A 86 22.03 45.72 -10.55
N VAL A 87 22.12 46.62 -9.56
CA VAL A 87 21.35 46.50 -8.32
C VAL A 87 19.86 46.66 -8.59
N ALA A 88 19.45 47.64 -9.41
CA ALA A 88 18.05 47.85 -9.76
C ALA A 88 17.44 46.63 -10.49
N VAL A 89 18.19 46.00 -11.41
CA VAL A 89 17.74 44.77 -12.08
C VAL A 89 17.61 43.62 -11.08
N LEU A 90 18.52 43.50 -10.12
CA LEU A 90 18.44 42.47 -9.08
C LEU A 90 17.22 42.68 -8.17
N GLU A 91 16.96 43.92 -7.73
CA GLU A 91 15.78 44.28 -6.94
C GLU A 91 14.50 43.91 -7.70
N GLN A 92 14.38 44.34 -8.95
CA GLN A 92 13.22 44.02 -9.78
C GLN A 92 13.05 42.51 -10.00
N ALA A 93 14.14 41.76 -10.17
CA ALA A 93 14.08 40.30 -10.30
C ALA A 93 13.59 39.63 -9.00
N VAL A 94 14.03 40.08 -7.84
CA VAL A 94 13.57 39.57 -6.55
C VAL A 94 12.10 39.88 -6.33
N ASP A 95 11.64 41.08 -6.66
CA ASP A 95 10.23 41.47 -6.53
C ASP A 95 9.33 40.62 -7.44
N VAL A 96 9.72 40.43 -8.70
CA VAL A 96 8.97 39.59 -9.64
C VAL A 96 8.92 38.14 -9.16
N TYR A 97 10.06 37.58 -8.72
CA TYR A 97 10.11 36.22 -8.19
C TYR A 97 9.17 36.04 -6.99
N THR A 98 9.21 36.99 -6.04
CA THR A 98 8.42 36.90 -4.81
C THR A 98 6.93 36.95 -5.10
N ASN A 99 6.49 37.91 -5.92
CA ASN A 99 5.08 38.06 -6.31
C ASN A 99 4.56 36.82 -7.05
N GLU A 100 5.32 36.29 -8.01
CA GLU A 100 4.88 35.11 -8.79
C GLU A 100 4.95 33.82 -7.96
N LEU A 101 5.88 33.70 -7.02
CA LEU A 101 5.91 32.57 -6.08
C LEU A 101 4.70 32.59 -5.14
N GLU A 102 4.37 33.75 -4.57
CA GLU A 102 3.17 33.90 -3.73
C GLU A 102 1.91 33.55 -4.52
N ARG A 103 1.77 34.08 -5.74
CA ARG A 103 0.64 33.76 -6.63
C ARG A 103 0.55 32.27 -6.91
N PHE A 104 1.69 31.62 -7.19
CA PHE A 104 1.74 30.17 -7.42
C PHE A 104 1.34 29.38 -6.17
N LEU A 105 1.84 29.76 -4.99
CA LEU A 105 1.52 29.09 -3.72
C LEU A 105 0.04 29.24 -3.36
N SER A 106 -0.54 30.43 -3.53
CA SER A 106 -1.97 30.65 -3.32
C SER A 106 -2.81 29.77 -4.25
N PHE A 107 -2.47 29.76 -5.54
CA PHE A 107 -3.15 28.94 -6.54
C PHE A 107 -3.08 27.45 -6.21
N ILE A 108 -1.90 26.91 -5.94
CA ILE A 108 -1.74 25.49 -5.60
C ILE A 108 -2.45 25.15 -4.30
N SER A 109 -2.42 26.02 -3.29
CA SER A 109 -3.13 25.79 -2.03
C SER A 109 -4.64 25.64 -2.25
N GLU A 110 -5.23 26.46 -3.13
CA GLU A 110 -6.64 26.37 -3.51
C GLU A 110 -6.95 25.06 -4.27
N VAL A 111 -6.07 24.65 -5.18
CA VAL A 111 -6.21 23.37 -5.90
C VAL A 111 -6.20 22.19 -4.92
N PHE A 112 -5.29 22.18 -3.94
CA PHE A 112 -5.22 21.11 -2.94
C PHE A 112 -6.43 21.13 -1.99
N ALA A 113 -6.90 22.30 -1.56
CA ALA A 113 -8.06 22.42 -0.67
C ALA A 113 -9.37 21.91 -1.31
N ASN A 114 -9.49 22.01 -2.63
CA ASN A 114 -10.66 21.57 -3.39
C ASN A 114 -10.43 20.23 -4.11
N SER A 115 -9.31 19.57 -3.84
CA SER A 115 -8.92 18.36 -4.54
C SER A 115 -9.77 17.17 -4.09
N PRO A 116 -10.42 16.42 -5.01
CA PRO A 116 -11.13 15.19 -4.68
C PRO A 116 -10.18 14.06 -4.22
N PHE A 117 -8.86 14.28 -4.30
CA PHE A 117 -7.84 13.31 -3.93
C PHE A 117 -7.51 13.32 -2.43
N PHE A 118 -7.87 14.39 -1.69
CA PHE A 118 -7.58 14.55 -0.26
C PHE A 118 -8.85 14.57 0.59
N ILE A 119 -9.68 13.55 0.42
CA ILE A 119 -10.87 13.32 1.25
C ILE A 119 -10.41 12.59 2.53
N SER A 120 -10.88 13.02 3.71
CA SER A 120 -10.53 12.32 4.95
C SER A 120 -11.11 10.90 4.95
N ALA A 121 -10.46 9.97 5.63
CA ALA A 121 -10.94 8.59 5.74
C ALA A 121 -12.37 8.51 6.34
N GLU A 122 -12.76 9.49 7.17
CA GLU A 122 -14.14 9.58 7.65
C GLU A 122 -15.14 9.93 6.55
N ALA A 123 -14.78 10.85 5.64
CA ALA A 123 -15.66 11.30 4.56
C ALA A 123 -15.85 10.27 3.43
N VAL A 124 -14.96 9.27 3.31
CA VAL A 124 -15.11 8.14 2.36
C VAL A 124 -15.86 6.95 3.00
N GLY A 125 -16.42 7.10 4.21
CA GLY A 125 -17.18 6.03 4.86
C GLY A 125 -16.31 4.86 5.34
N ALA A 126 -14.98 5.03 5.48
CA ALA A 126 -14.10 3.97 5.95
C ALA A 126 -14.37 3.53 7.41
N LEU A 127 -15.19 4.29 8.16
CA LEU A 127 -15.74 3.83 9.43
C LEU A 127 -16.70 2.64 9.25
N GLU A 128 -17.44 2.55 8.15
CA GLU A 128 -18.30 1.40 7.85
C GLU A 128 -17.49 0.21 7.34
N ALA A 129 -16.38 0.43 6.61
CA ALA A 129 -15.47 -0.63 6.19
C ALA A 129 -14.71 -1.29 7.35
N ARG A 130 -14.45 -0.57 8.45
CA ARG A 130 -13.92 -1.15 9.69
C ARG A 130 -14.87 -2.13 10.38
N ASN A 131 -16.17 -2.04 10.06
CA ASN A 131 -17.21 -2.93 10.58
C ASN A 131 -17.55 -4.09 9.64
N ASN A 132 -16.87 -4.25 8.49
CA ASN A 132 -17.23 -5.28 7.51
C ASN A 132 -16.64 -6.68 7.86
N ASP A 133 -17.27 -7.31 8.85
CA ASP A 133 -17.87 -8.66 8.85
C ASP A 133 -17.17 -9.94 8.30
N ASP A 134 -15.89 -9.95 7.93
CA ASP A 134 -15.23 -11.22 7.54
C ASP A 134 -14.37 -11.87 8.65
N TYR A 135 -14.05 -11.13 9.70
CA TYR A 135 -13.25 -11.70 10.79
C TYR A 135 -14.12 -12.53 11.71
N LYS A 136 -13.74 -13.79 11.89
CA LYS A 136 -14.35 -14.67 12.88
C LYS A 136 -13.69 -14.42 14.23
N GLU A 137 -14.51 -14.30 15.26
CA GLU A 137 -14.04 -14.22 16.64
C GLU A 137 -14.34 -15.53 17.37
N VAL A 138 -13.34 -16.09 18.04
CA VAL A 138 -13.47 -17.32 18.83
C VAL A 138 -12.75 -17.18 20.17
N ASN A 139 -13.38 -17.74 21.21
CA ASN A 139 -12.77 -17.85 22.53
C ASN A 139 -12.07 -19.21 22.65
N ILE A 140 -10.76 -19.21 22.87
CA ILE A 140 -9.95 -20.41 23.06
C ILE A 140 -9.66 -20.57 24.56
N PRO A 141 -10.27 -21.56 25.25
CA PRO A 141 -10.05 -21.76 26.68
C PRO A 141 -8.58 -22.06 27.01
N ALA A 142 -8.21 -21.86 28.27
CA ALA A 142 -6.94 -22.35 28.81
C ALA A 142 -6.83 -23.87 28.61
N GLY A 143 -5.67 -24.36 28.15
CA GLY A 143 -5.45 -25.79 27.93
C GLY A 143 -6.05 -26.35 26.64
N LYS A 144 -6.54 -25.52 25.71
CA LYS A 144 -7.22 -25.95 24.47
C LYS A 144 -6.58 -25.37 23.20
N THR A 145 -6.90 -26.00 22.07
CA THR A 145 -6.55 -25.56 20.72
C THR A 145 -7.80 -25.22 19.92
N HIS A 146 -7.64 -24.37 18.91
CA HIS A 146 -8.66 -24.08 17.89
C HIS A 146 -8.07 -24.37 16.52
N GLU A 147 -8.84 -25.05 15.67
CA GLU A 147 -8.38 -25.52 14.36
C GLU A 147 -9.32 -25.08 13.26
N VAL A 148 -8.76 -24.62 12.14
CA VAL A 148 -9.50 -24.29 10.91
C VAL A 148 -8.87 -25.05 9.76
N SER A 149 -9.70 -25.78 9.01
CA SER A 149 -9.26 -26.60 7.88
C SER A 149 -9.76 -26.02 6.56
N LEU A 150 -8.88 -25.95 5.57
CA LEU A 150 -9.16 -25.49 4.20
C LEU A 150 -8.80 -26.58 3.21
N SER A 151 -9.79 -27.05 2.46
CA SER A 151 -9.58 -27.97 1.35
C SER A 151 -9.10 -27.20 0.13
N VAL A 152 -7.92 -27.55 -0.39
CA VAL A 152 -7.32 -26.93 -1.56
C VAL A 152 -7.26 -27.95 -2.69
N GLU A 153 -7.99 -27.67 -3.76
CA GLU A 153 -8.13 -28.60 -4.90
C GLU A 153 -6.95 -28.53 -5.88
N SER A 154 -6.31 -27.36 -6.01
CA SER A 154 -5.28 -27.11 -7.02
C SER A 154 -3.98 -26.58 -6.41
N VAL A 155 -2.86 -27.11 -6.92
CA VAL A 155 -1.52 -26.60 -6.63
C VAL A 155 -1.39 -25.18 -7.18
N ASN A 156 -0.57 -24.35 -6.54
CA ASN A 156 -0.44 -22.91 -6.79
C ASN A 156 -1.70 -22.10 -6.44
N SER A 157 -2.67 -22.68 -5.73
CA SER A 157 -3.61 -21.90 -4.93
C SER A 157 -2.85 -21.13 -3.87
N TYR A 158 -3.39 -20.02 -3.42
CA TYR A 158 -2.73 -19.15 -2.50
C TYR A 158 -3.53 -19.02 -1.22
N ILE A 159 -2.89 -19.32 -0.10
CA ILE A 159 -3.53 -19.24 1.21
C ILE A 159 -2.94 -18.07 1.97
N ALA A 160 -3.80 -17.35 2.65
CA ALA A 160 -3.36 -16.30 3.54
C ALA A 160 -4.21 -16.20 4.81
N TRP A 161 -3.58 -15.66 5.84
CA TRP A 161 -4.18 -15.46 7.14
C TRP A 161 -3.86 -14.08 7.69
N ASP A 162 -4.75 -13.62 8.54
CA ASP A 162 -4.54 -12.51 9.45
C ASP A 162 -5.23 -12.84 10.77
N PHE A 163 -4.52 -12.70 11.88
CA PHE A 163 -5.13 -12.84 13.19
C PHE A 163 -4.52 -11.91 14.23
N SER A 164 -5.34 -11.59 15.23
CA SER A 164 -4.96 -10.81 16.40
C SER A 164 -5.72 -11.28 17.63
N LEU A 165 -5.12 -11.04 18.80
CA LEU A 165 -5.78 -11.25 20.09
C LEU A 165 -6.48 -9.96 20.53
N THR A 166 -7.77 -10.04 20.87
CA THR A 166 -8.62 -8.87 21.18
C THR A 166 -8.84 -8.64 22.68
N GLN A 167 -8.01 -9.24 23.54
CA GLN A 167 -8.07 -9.00 24.99
C GLN A 167 -7.23 -7.77 25.36
N GLY A 168 -7.69 -7.00 26.37
CA GLY A 168 -7.15 -5.68 26.75
C GLY A 168 -5.66 -5.65 27.15
N LYS A 169 -5.20 -4.56 27.77
CA LYS A 169 -3.80 -4.11 28.02
C LYS A 169 -2.72 -5.11 28.53
N MET A 170 -2.98 -6.40 28.65
CA MET A 170 -1.96 -7.44 28.89
C MET A 170 -1.43 -7.96 27.56
N ASN A 171 -0.11 -7.96 27.38
CA ASN A 171 0.55 -8.68 26.30
C ASN A 171 0.28 -10.17 26.47
N MET A 172 -0.59 -10.71 25.62
CA MET A 172 -0.93 -12.11 25.56
C MET A 172 -0.53 -12.62 24.18
N ASP A 173 -0.03 -13.85 24.13
CA ASP A 173 0.33 -14.52 22.90
C ASP A 173 -0.51 -15.79 22.71
N ILE A 174 -0.43 -16.34 21.51
CA ILE A 174 -1.01 -17.63 21.14
C ILE A 174 -0.01 -18.42 20.31
N GLY A 175 0.05 -19.74 20.51
CA GLY A 175 0.81 -20.63 19.64
C GLY A 175 0.12 -20.72 18.28
N PHE A 176 0.88 -20.64 17.20
CA PHE A 176 0.34 -20.74 15.84
C PHE A 176 1.22 -21.62 14.97
N SER A 177 0.58 -22.49 14.18
CA SER A 177 1.23 -23.36 13.20
C SER A 177 0.28 -23.73 12.07
N VAL A 178 0.86 -24.16 10.94
CA VAL A 178 0.10 -24.58 9.76
C VAL A 178 0.62 -25.94 9.29
N GLU A 179 -0.28 -26.90 9.17
CA GLU A 179 -0.02 -28.25 8.68
C GLU A 179 -0.81 -28.52 7.40
N CYS A 180 -0.27 -29.32 6.49
CA CYS A 180 -0.97 -29.80 5.31
C CYS A 180 -1.08 -31.32 5.38
N THR A 181 -2.26 -31.86 5.06
CA THR A 181 -2.45 -33.29 4.84
C THR A 181 -2.72 -33.50 3.36
N ASP A 182 -1.87 -34.26 2.70
CA ASP A 182 -2.01 -34.60 1.29
C ASP A 182 -3.16 -35.60 1.06
N PRO A 183 -3.54 -35.90 -0.19
CA PRO A 183 -4.62 -36.83 -0.50
C PRO A 183 -4.27 -38.29 -0.14
N SER A 184 -2.99 -38.59 0.09
CA SER A 184 -2.50 -39.90 0.52
C SER A 184 -2.51 -40.07 2.06
N GLY A 185 -2.85 -39.00 2.80
CA GLY A 185 -2.87 -38.95 4.25
C GLY A 185 -1.53 -38.61 4.90
N GLN A 186 -0.48 -38.30 4.13
CA GLN A 186 0.79 -37.83 4.66
C GLN A 186 0.69 -36.38 5.12
N LYS A 187 1.28 -36.08 6.28
CA LYS A 187 1.30 -34.75 6.88
C LYS A 187 2.62 -34.05 6.59
N ALA A 188 2.52 -32.82 6.09
CA ALA A 188 3.64 -31.91 5.90
C ALA A 188 3.48 -30.67 6.79
N LEU A 189 4.53 -30.27 7.49
CA LEU A 189 4.54 -29.05 8.28
C LEU A 189 4.87 -27.87 7.35
N ILE A 190 3.97 -26.89 7.25
CA ILE A 190 4.12 -25.73 6.37
C ILE A 190 4.69 -24.53 7.14
N LEU A 191 4.10 -24.23 8.30
CA LEU A 191 4.57 -23.19 9.19
C LEU A 191 4.87 -23.81 10.57
N PRO A 192 6.12 -23.72 11.06
CA PRO A 192 6.48 -24.28 12.35
C PRO A 192 5.81 -23.53 13.49
N TYR A 193 5.58 -24.24 14.59
CA TYR A 193 4.99 -23.68 15.80
C TYR A 193 5.81 -22.51 16.36
N ARG A 194 5.16 -21.37 16.56
CA ARG A 194 5.73 -20.20 17.24
C ARG A 194 4.62 -19.41 17.97
N ARG A 195 5.01 -18.62 18.98
CA ARG A 195 4.09 -17.77 19.77
C ARG A 195 4.02 -16.36 19.18
N TYR A 196 2.81 -15.85 18.99
CA TYR A 196 2.52 -14.56 18.39
C TYR A 196 1.45 -13.80 19.18
N GLU A 197 1.55 -12.47 19.24
CA GLU A 197 0.46 -11.60 19.72
C GLU A 197 -0.54 -11.33 18.59
N SER A 198 -0.01 -11.08 17.40
CA SER A 198 -0.70 -11.04 16.12
C SER A 198 0.26 -11.50 15.03
N ASP A 199 -0.27 -11.99 13.91
CA ASP A 199 0.53 -12.34 12.74
C ASP A 199 -0.31 -12.24 11.47
N GLN A 200 0.33 -11.82 10.39
CA GLN A 200 -0.22 -11.80 9.05
C GLN A 200 0.77 -12.46 8.12
N GLY A 201 0.29 -13.41 7.33
CA GLY A 201 1.17 -14.17 6.45
C GLY A 201 0.42 -14.82 5.29
N ASN A 202 1.23 -15.42 4.42
CA ASN A 202 0.75 -16.03 3.20
C ASN A 202 1.76 -17.01 2.60
N PHE A 203 1.28 -17.93 1.76
CA PHE A 203 2.12 -18.74 0.87
C PHE A 203 1.33 -19.30 -0.32
N SER A 204 2.04 -19.70 -1.37
CA SER A 204 1.51 -20.50 -2.46
C SER A 204 1.58 -21.99 -2.13
N THR A 205 0.49 -22.71 -2.35
CA THR A 205 0.37 -24.14 -2.09
C THR A 205 1.21 -24.95 -3.07
N CYS A 206 2.03 -25.87 -2.55
CA CYS A 206 2.82 -26.79 -3.36
C CYS A 206 2.13 -28.14 -3.58
N ILE A 207 1.07 -28.43 -2.80
CA ILE A 207 0.39 -29.72 -2.74
C ILE A 207 -1.11 -29.44 -2.64
N SER A 208 -1.94 -30.18 -3.37
CA SER A 208 -3.39 -30.18 -3.17
C SER A 208 -3.73 -31.05 -1.96
N GLY A 209 -4.63 -30.59 -1.10
CA GLY A 209 -4.90 -31.28 0.16
C GLY A 209 -5.58 -30.39 1.18
N ASN A 210 -5.62 -30.86 2.42
CA ASN A 210 -6.26 -30.14 3.51
C ASN A 210 -5.22 -29.39 4.35
N TYR A 211 -5.31 -28.06 4.33
CA TYR A 211 -4.47 -27.17 5.13
C TYR A 211 -5.15 -26.82 6.44
N LYS A 212 -4.50 -27.15 7.55
CA LYS A 212 -4.99 -26.94 8.90
C LYS A 212 -4.20 -25.83 9.59
N PHE A 213 -4.92 -24.81 10.01
CA PHE A 213 -4.46 -23.69 10.82
C PHE A 213 -4.75 -23.99 12.28
N ILE A 214 -3.72 -23.99 13.12
CA ILE A 214 -3.82 -24.40 14.52
C ILE A 214 -3.41 -23.24 15.41
N TRP A 215 -4.35 -22.75 16.20
CA TRP A 215 -4.10 -21.80 17.29
C TRP A 215 -4.12 -22.53 18.62
N ASP A 216 -3.00 -22.52 19.31
CA ASP A 216 -2.73 -23.32 20.49
C ASP A 216 -2.64 -22.45 21.75
N ASN A 217 -3.55 -22.71 22.71
CA ASN A 217 -3.54 -22.14 24.05
C ASN A 217 -3.35 -23.22 25.13
N SER A 218 -2.85 -24.40 24.76
CA SER A 218 -2.61 -25.55 25.64
C SER A 218 -1.63 -25.24 26.77
N TYR A 219 -0.66 -24.36 26.53
CA TYR A 219 0.32 -23.93 27.51
C TYR A 219 -0.25 -22.95 28.55
N SER A 220 -1.43 -22.38 28.33
CA SER A 220 -2.02 -21.44 29.29
C SER A 220 -2.80 -22.19 30.36
N ALA A 221 -2.43 -22.00 31.62
CA ALA A 221 -3.10 -22.65 32.75
C ALA A 221 -4.40 -21.94 33.18
N PHE A 222 -4.49 -20.61 33.00
CA PHE A 222 -5.56 -19.80 33.59
C PHE A 222 -6.29 -18.88 32.61
N PHE A 223 -5.65 -18.50 31.51
CA PHE A 223 -6.17 -17.43 30.66
C PHE A 223 -6.68 -17.97 29.33
N LYS A 224 -7.98 -17.79 29.10
CA LYS A 224 -8.56 -17.92 27.75
C LYS A 224 -8.02 -16.83 26.83
N LYS A 225 -7.98 -17.08 25.53
CA LYS A 225 -7.61 -16.13 24.48
C LYS A 225 -8.83 -15.80 23.63
N VAL A 226 -9.05 -14.52 23.31
CA VAL A 226 -10.05 -14.13 22.31
C VAL A 226 -9.32 -13.89 21.01
N LEU A 227 -9.49 -14.80 20.06
CA LEU A 227 -8.84 -14.77 18.77
C LEU A 227 -9.80 -14.19 17.74
N ARG A 228 -9.38 -13.09 17.11
CA ARG A 228 -10.00 -12.55 15.90
C ARG A 228 -9.15 -12.96 14.71
N TYR A 229 -9.70 -13.73 13.78
CA TYR A 229 -8.94 -14.26 12.66
C TYR A 229 -9.72 -14.24 11.36
N LYS A 230 -8.97 -14.23 10.26
CA LYS A 230 -9.44 -14.43 8.89
C LYS A 230 -8.45 -15.36 8.20
N VAL A 231 -8.97 -16.38 7.52
CA VAL A 231 -8.18 -17.24 6.64
C VAL A 231 -8.93 -17.37 5.34
N ASP A 232 -8.20 -17.24 4.23
CA ASP A 232 -8.79 -17.33 2.90
C ASP A 232 -7.89 -18.13 1.96
N CYS A 233 -8.50 -18.77 0.97
CA CYS A 233 -7.81 -19.52 -0.07
C CYS A 233 -8.28 -19.06 -1.44
N ILE A 234 -7.33 -18.61 -2.25
CA ILE A 234 -7.57 -18.08 -3.58
C ILE A 234 -7.07 -19.12 -4.58
N PRO A 235 -7.93 -19.67 -5.46
CA PRO A 235 -7.50 -20.61 -6.49
C PRO A 235 -6.52 -19.93 -7.47
N PRO A 236 -5.66 -20.70 -8.16
CA PRO A 236 -4.74 -20.17 -9.14
C PRO A 236 -5.52 -19.48 -10.26
N VAL A 237 -4.98 -18.37 -10.76
CA VAL A 237 -5.57 -17.64 -11.88
C VAL A 237 -5.36 -18.47 -13.13
N VAL A 238 -6.43 -19.09 -13.61
CA VAL A 238 -6.44 -19.75 -14.92
C VAL A 238 -6.46 -18.64 -15.96
N GLU A 239 -5.42 -18.53 -16.78
CA GLU A 239 -5.49 -17.66 -17.97
C GLU A 239 -6.65 -18.16 -18.84
N PRO A 240 -7.53 -17.26 -19.34
CA PRO A 240 -8.60 -17.69 -20.22
C PRO A 240 -7.99 -18.37 -21.44
N VAL A 241 -8.34 -19.65 -21.62
CA VAL A 241 -7.99 -20.41 -22.82
C VAL A 241 -8.54 -19.62 -24.00
N GLN A 242 -7.67 -19.01 -24.79
CA GLN A 242 -8.05 -18.53 -26.11
C GLN A 242 -8.55 -19.75 -26.87
N SER A 243 -9.85 -19.75 -27.18
CA SER A 243 -10.46 -20.75 -28.05
C SER A 243 -9.81 -20.66 -29.43
N ALA A 244 -8.72 -21.40 -29.62
CA ALA A 244 -8.18 -21.69 -30.92
C ALA A 244 -9.06 -22.78 -31.55
N GLY A 245 -9.87 -22.39 -32.52
CA GLY A 245 -10.61 -23.34 -33.34
C GLY A 245 -11.88 -22.77 -33.94
N GLU A 246 -11.76 -22.09 -35.08
CA GLU A 246 -12.56 -22.37 -36.29
C GLU A 246 -12.10 -21.45 -37.43
N THR A 247 -11.14 -21.95 -38.20
CA THR A 247 -10.97 -21.61 -39.61
C THR A 247 -10.33 -22.82 -40.24
N ASP A 248 -11.17 -23.67 -40.85
CA ASP A 248 -10.86 -24.45 -42.05
C ASP A 248 -12.11 -25.25 -42.46
N ALA A 249 -12.90 -24.67 -43.36
CA ALA A 249 -13.65 -25.33 -44.45
C ALA A 249 -14.26 -24.25 -45.37
#